data_AF-A0AAD3HDC3-F1
#
_entry.id   AF-A0AAD3HDC3-F1
#
_cell.length_a   1.000
_cell.length_b   1.000
_cell.length_c   1.000
_cell.angle_alpha   90.00
_cell.angle_beta   90.00
_cell.angle_gamma   90.00
#
_symmetry.space_group_name_H-M   'P 1'
#
loop_
_entity.id
_entity.type
_entity.pdbx_description
1 polymer ?
#
loop_
_entity_poly.entity_id
_entity_poly.type
_entity_poly.pdbx_seq_one_letter_code
_entity_poly.pdbx_strand_id
1 'polypeptide(L)'
;MSLLLNVPPELYVQIFTFLRADDLSKLHRTCSTFNDPKLIHSIIDTFANVIYPQELSQGFDSPIVGGELSHSNENNTPKIWTSFEVLRNMEMLVVARILSRPEPAKSKCDNCYYVSKSWCRAALKWLDVQAEERKHREQKKLEAQSETMDNQDDKKKRRHKPKKKQTKKQQRKHKQLSAKLNNTPAPSDNPNHDIICEHGRLQYCGSNAASANSTHGNARGSKARRLLDKQAWKILKKLYPNGAQLSHLDGECVQCAMEAETEKKNRQIQKQREAEERKLPLSCPLVRGFYSRRTGVPKESLVFHEDISVARSFPKMRNGNICPLKVGVYNVIPKTWCHRWRKYIKNGDGGKPPAPDTSSCLCDGHRLPLVPPHLKAFLCGENINLMDTVSHCEDTSYESQDAHSRSTLPVGFSSPTARRLQTPSNTFTTPPRERMIAGERVPLQQGNSRTPDQAEISQMRALGLPESEIQLQRLAMMRINEQRLARQEQVQERQRQDHDILSPEESRAKLNAQLDRENKVVVEILTDEELRALEKWWHGIHSCYALKFAIVELDQGIMDIVWTTAPCNQCDASGKVNEYDFSVRNRRSLENNSAQKKRFGKKK
;
A
#
# COMPACT_ATOMS: atom_id res chain seq x y z
N MET A 1 -5.98 -38.50 -54.76
CA MET A 1 -6.87 -37.90 -53.75
C MET A 1 -8.07 -38.78 -53.36
N SER A 2 -8.48 -39.78 -54.17
CA SER A 2 -9.61 -40.67 -53.85
C SER A 2 -9.41 -41.61 -52.64
N LEU A 3 -8.19 -41.75 -52.12
CA LEU A 3 -7.90 -42.60 -50.96
C LEU A 3 -8.40 -42.03 -49.63
N LEU A 4 -8.55 -40.71 -49.51
CA LEU A 4 -9.07 -40.10 -48.28
C LEU A 4 -10.57 -40.36 -48.10
N LEU A 5 -11.34 -40.48 -49.17
CA LEU A 5 -12.80 -40.69 -49.10
C LEU A 5 -13.21 -42.03 -48.48
N ASN A 6 -12.31 -43.01 -48.42
CA ASN A 6 -12.56 -44.34 -47.84
C ASN A 6 -11.98 -44.51 -46.42
N VAL A 7 -11.56 -43.42 -45.79
CA VAL A 7 -11.09 -43.47 -44.40
C VAL A 7 -12.29 -43.75 -43.48
N PRO A 8 -12.20 -44.74 -42.57
CA PRO A 8 -13.24 -44.99 -41.57
C PRO A 8 -13.65 -43.71 -40.81
N PRO A 9 -14.95 -43.49 -40.54
CA PRO A 9 -15.45 -42.34 -39.77
C PRO A 9 -14.69 -42.07 -38.46
N GLU A 10 -14.21 -43.12 -37.81
CA GLU A 10 -13.45 -43.08 -36.57
C GLU A 10 -12.12 -42.35 -36.73
N LEU A 11 -11.43 -42.54 -37.85
CA LEU A 11 -10.17 -41.87 -38.15
C LEU A 11 -10.38 -40.39 -38.43
N TYR A 12 -11.49 -40.02 -39.08
CA TYR A 12 -11.87 -38.60 -39.17
C TYR A 12 -12.03 -38.02 -37.78
N VAL A 13 -12.83 -38.64 -36.91
CA VAL A 13 -13.02 -38.16 -35.53
C VAL A 13 -11.69 -38.02 -34.78
N GLN A 14 -10.76 -38.96 -34.94
CA GLN A 14 -9.42 -38.85 -34.34
C GLN A 14 -8.61 -37.69 -34.91
N ILE A 15 -8.60 -37.53 -36.24
CA ILE A 15 -7.97 -36.39 -36.92
C ILE A 15 -8.59 -35.08 -36.41
N PHE A 16 -9.91 -34.99 -36.27
CA PHE A 16 -10.64 -33.82 -35.78
C PHE A 16 -10.46 -33.56 -34.29
N THR A 17 -10.26 -34.61 -33.49
CA THR A 17 -9.95 -34.47 -32.06
C THR A 17 -8.52 -33.94 -31.88
N PHE A 18 -7.61 -34.32 -32.78
CA PHE A 18 -6.23 -33.86 -32.76
C PHE A 18 -6.07 -32.46 -33.36
N LEU A 19 -6.68 -32.23 -34.53
CA LEU A 19 -6.72 -30.96 -35.23
C LEU A 19 -7.82 -30.10 -34.61
N ARG A 20 -7.43 -29.23 -33.67
CA ARG A 20 -8.34 -28.25 -33.09
C ARG A 20 -8.99 -27.40 -34.19
N ALA A 21 -10.15 -26.82 -33.89
CA ALA A 21 -10.94 -26.13 -34.91
C ALA A 21 -10.24 -24.99 -35.69
N ASP A 22 -9.23 -24.35 -35.09
CA ASP A 22 -8.44 -23.31 -35.77
C ASP A 22 -7.59 -23.90 -36.91
N ASP A 23 -7.09 -25.13 -36.75
CA ASP A 23 -6.40 -25.87 -37.79
C ASP A 23 -7.37 -26.49 -38.81
N LEU A 24 -8.62 -26.77 -38.42
CA LEU A 24 -9.65 -27.23 -39.35
C LEU A 24 -10.01 -26.19 -40.39
N SER A 25 -9.95 -24.90 -40.05
CA SER A 25 -10.15 -23.82 -41.03
C SER A 25 -9.05 -23.82 -42.10
N LYS A 26 -7.83 -24.22 -41.74
CA LYS A 26 -6.72 -24.39 -42.70
C LYS A 26 -6.93 -25.66 -43.53
N LEU A 27 -7.31 -26.77 -42.89
CA LEU A 27 -7.60 -28.04 -43.54
C LEU A 27 -8.74 -27.91 -44.58
N HIS A 28 -9.80 -27.19 -44.23
CA HIS A 28 -10.91 -26.85 -45.11
C HIS A 28 -10.47 -26.03 -46.34
N ARG A 29 -9.45 -25.16 -46.19
CA ARG A 29 -8.90 -24.40 -47.33
C ARG A 29 -7.98 -25.24 -48.22
N THR A 30 -7.28 -26.22 -47.66
CA THR A 30 -6.26 -26.98 -48.38
C THR A 30 -6.78 -28.28 -49.00
N CYS A 31 -7.90 -28.82 -48.52
CA CYS A 31 -8.42 -30.11 -48.96
C CYS A 31 -9.93 -30.04 -49.22
N SER A 32 -10.32 -30.25 -50.49
CA SER A 32 -11.71 -30.17 -50.95
C SER A 32 -12.62 -31.23 -50.33
N THR A 33 -12.08 -32.37 -49.88
CA THR A 33 -12.84 -33.40 -49.17
C THR A 33 -13.50 -32.83 -47.92
N PHE A 34 -12.84 -31.90 -47.23
CA PHE A 34 -13.36 -31.27 -46.01
C PHE A 34 -14.37 -30.14 -46.29
N ASN A 35 -14.67 -29.86 -47.56
CA ASN A 35 -15.74 -28.93 -47.96
C ASN A 35 -17.08 -29.64 -48.21
N ASP A 36 -17.13 -30.98 -48.16
CA ASP A 36 -18.39 -31.72 -48.33
C ASP A 36 -19.31 -31.46 -47.12
N PRO A 37 -20.48 -30.82 -47.33
CA PRO A 37 -21.43 -30.57 -46.26
C PRO A 37 -21.84 -31.85 -45.54
N LYS A 38 -22.00 -32.97 -46.25
CA LYS A 38 -22.43 -34.24 -45.63
C LYS A 38 -21.40 -34.75 -44.63
N LEU A 39 -20.12 -34.63 -44.96
CA LEU A 39 -19.02 -34.98 -44.07
C LEU A 39 -19.01 -34.04 -42.85
N ILE A 40 -19.11 -32.72 -43.07
CA ILE A 40 -19.18 -31.71 -41.99
C ILE A 40 -20.33 -32.04 -41.03
N HIS A 41 -21.52 -32.34 -41.57
CA HIS A 41 -22.71 -32.73 -40.82
C HIS A 41 -22.47 -33.98 -39.97
N SER A 42 -21.99 -35.05 -40.59
CA SER A 42 -21.71 -36.32 -39.92
C SER A 42 -20.71 -36.15 -38.77
N ILE A 43 -19.66 -35.35 -38.97
CA ILE A 43 -18.66 -35.06 -37.94
C ILE A 43 -19.29 -34.26 -36.78
N ILE A 44 -20.02 -33.18 -37.08
CA ILE A 44 -20.67 -32.36 -36.05
C ILE A 44 -21.63 -33.22 -35.22
N ASP A 45 -22.47 -34.03 -35.86
CA ASP A 45 -23.41 -34.92 -35.19
C ASP A 45 -22.68 -35.98 -34.35
N THR A 46 -21.58 -36.54 -34.86
CA THR A 46 -20.78 -37.50 -34.09
C THR A 46 -20.18 -36.85 -32.84
N PHE A 47 -19.66 -35.62 -32.94
CA PHE A 47 -19.14 -34.93 -31.77
C PHE A 47 -20.25 -34.54 -30.77
N ALA A 48 -21.41 -34.11 -31.27
CA ALA A 48 -22.53 -33.66 -30.45
C ALA A 48 -23.22 -34.81 -29.68
N ASN A 49 -23.30 -35.99 -30.30
CA ASN A 49 -24.07 -37.12 -29.79
C ASN A 49 -23.20 -38.24 -29.21
N VAL A 50 -21.95 -38.40 -29.66
CA VAL A 50 -21.07 -39.52 -29.27
C VAL A 50 -19.90 -39.06 -28.43
N ILE A 51 -19.23 -37.97 -28.82
CA ILE A 51 -17.98 -37.55 -28.15
C ILE A 51 -18.22 -36.72 -26.90
N TYR A 52 -19.14 -35.76 -26.98
CA TYR A 52 -19.55 -34.92 -25.86
C TYR A 52 -20.89 -35.39 -25.28
N PRO A 53 -21.07 -35.34 -23.95
CA PRO A 53 -22.38 -35.56 -23.35
C PRO A 53 -23.41 -34.57 -23.89
N GLN A 54 -24.61 -35.05 -24.19
CA GLN A 54 -25.69 -34.24 -24.77
C GLN A 54 -26.04 -33.01 -23.91
N GLU A 55 -25.99 -33.14 -22.59
CA GLU A 55 -26.20 -32.05 -21.62
C GLU A 55 -25.22 -30.88 -21.80
N LEU A 56 -24.02 -31.17 -22.32
CA LEU A 56 -22.96 -30.20 -22.52
C LEU A 56 -22.94 -29.65 -23.95
N SER A 57 -23.46 -30.39 -24.92
CA SER A 57 -23.58 -29.93 -26.31
C SER A 57 -24.91 -29.22 -26.61
N GLN A 58 -26.02 -29.51 -25.91
CA GLN A 58 -27.35 -28.96 -26.22
C GLN A 58 -27.34 -27.43 -26.40
N GLY A 59 -27.89 -26.92 -27.51
CA GLY A 59 -27.93 -25.48 -27.80
C GLY A 59 -26.63 -24.91 -28.40
N PHE A 60 -25.67 -25.74 -28.82
CA PHE A 60 -24.47 -25.28 -29.56
C PHE A 60 -24.82 -24.61 -30.91
N ASP A 61 -26.00 -24.95 -31.43
CA ASP A 61 -26.62 -24.42 -32.63
C ASP A 61 -27.38 -23.10 -32.38
N SER A 62 -27.37 -22.62 -31.14
CA SER A 62 -27.88 -21.32 -30.70
C SER A 62 -26.72 -20.41 -30.26
N PRO A 63 -26.78 -19.10 -30.49
CA PRO A 63 -25.70 -18.18 -30.12
C PRO A 63 -25.52 -18.15 -28.59
N ILE A 64 -24.37 -18.69 -28.14
CA ILE A 64 -24.02 -19.04 -26.75
C ILE A 64 -24.12 -17.87 -25.74
N VAL A 65 -24.10 -16.61 -26.19
CA VAL A 65 -23.99 -15.45 -25.30
C VAL A 65 -25.08 -14.41 -25.63
N GLY A 66 -26.22 -14.53 -24.95
CA GLY A 66 -27.12 -13.41 -24.69
C GLY A 66 -28.10 -13.00 -25.79
N GLY A 67 -28.58 -13.93 -26.61
CA GLY A 67 -29.80 -13.72 -27.40
C GLY A 67 -30.93 -14.53 -26.80
N GLU A 68 -32.07 -13.90 -26.50
CA GLU A 68 -33.33 -14.63 -26.34
C GLU A 68 -33.44 -15.64 -27.48
N LEU A 69 -33.78 -16.89 -27.14
CA LEU A 69 -34.17 -17.89 -28.12
C LEU A 69 -35.34 -17.29 -28.89
N SER A 70 -35.06 -16.67 -30.04
CA SER A 70 -36.11 -16.30 -30.96
C SER A 70 -36.78 -17.62 -31.32
N HIS A 71 -37.99 -17.83 -30.82
CA HIS A 71 -38.91 -18.86 -31.28
C HIS A 71 -39.28 -18.53 -32.72
N SER A 72 -38.31 -18.64 -33.64
CA SER A 72 -38.59 -18.63 -35.06
C SER A 72 -39.36 -19.91 -35.35
N ASN A 73 -40.60 -19.74 -35.81
CA ASN A 73 -41.51 -20.79 -36.28
C ASN A 73 -40.73 -21.99 -36.87
N GLU A 74 -41.02 -23.18 -36.35
CA GLU A 74 -40.49 -24.50 -36.73
C GLU A 74 -40.85 -24.92 -38.16
N ASN A 75 -40.52 -24.10 -39.16
CA ASN A 75 -40.47 -24.60 -40.52
C ASN A 75 -39.19 -25.44 -40.64
N ASN A 76 -39.39 -26.76 -40.68
CA ASN A 76 -38.47 -27.91 -40.76
C ASN A 76 -37.37 -27.87 -41.85
N THR A 77 -36.80 -26.72 -42.20
CA THR A 77 -35.60 -26.70 -43.06
C THR A 77 -34.40 -27.16 -42.23
N PRO A 78 -33.76 -28.30 -42.55
CA PRO A 78 -32.60 -28.78 -41.82
C PRO A 78 -31.51 -27.70 -41.84
N LYS A 79 -30.99 -27.31 -40.67
CA LYS A 79 -29.90 -26.33 -40.55
C LYS A 79 -28.69 -26.88 -41.29
N ILE A 80 -28.38 -26.39 -42.49
CA ILE A 80 -27.19 -26.82 -43.25
C ILE A 80 -25.95 -26.16 -42.64
N TRP A 81 -25.04 -26.95 -42.07
CA TRP A 81 -23.76 -26.47 -41.55
C TRP A 81 -22.73 -26.51 -42.67
N THR A 82 -22.26 -25.33 -43.08
CA THR A 82 -21.32 -25.19 -44.20
C THR A 82 -19.86 -25.05 -43.74
N SER A 83 -19.57 -25.17 -42.45
CA SER A 83 -18.19 -25.02 -41.94
C SER A 83 -17.99 -25.68 -40.56
N PHE A 84 -16.73 -25.97 -40.24
CA PHE A 84 -16.30 -26.47 -38.92
C PHE A 84 -16.29 -25.39 -37.82
N GLU A 85 -16.71 -24.15 -38.10
CA GLU A 85 -16.87 -23.11 -37.07
C GLU A 85 -17.89 -23.56 -35.99
N VAL A 86 -18.88 -24.36 -36.39
CA VAL A 86 -19.87 -24.96 -35.49
C VAL A 86 -19.23 -25.93 -34.49
N LEU A 87 -18.24 -26.72 -34.93
CA LEU A 87 -17.51 -27.63 -34.04
C LEU A 87 -16.74 -26.86 -32.97
N ARG A 88 -16.10 -25.73 -33.35
CA ARG A 88 -15.45 -24.84 -32.38
C ARG A 88 -16.45 -24.29 -31.37
N ASN A 89 -17.63 -23.88 -31.82
CA ASN A 89 -18.66 -23.35 -30.93
C ASN A 89 -19.12 -24.39 -29.92
N MET A 90 -19.27 -25.64 -30.35
CA MET A 90 -19.59 -26.74 -29.46
C MET A 90 -18.48 -27.01 -28.45
N GLU A 91 -17.21 -27.09 -28.86
CA GLU A 91 -16.07 -27.23 -27.92
C GLU A 91 -16.07 -26.11 -26.88
N MET A 92 -16.29 -24.88 -27.34
CA MET A 92 -16.32 -23.67 -26.54
C MET A 92 -17.44 -23.69 -25.51
N LEU A 93 -18.65 -24.10 -25.91
CA LEU A 93 -19.79 -24.28 -25.03
C LEU A 93 -19.53 -25.37 -23.98
N VAL A 94 -18.97 -26.51 -24.41
CA VAL A 94 -18.61 -27.62 -23.52
C VAL A 94 -17.61 -27.16 -22.47
N VAL A 95 -16.54 -26.45 -22.87
CA VAL A 95 -15.57 -25.86 -21.93
C VAL A 95 -16.24 -24.88 -20.98
N ALA A 96 -17.04 -23.94 -21.49
CA ALA A 96 -17.73 -22.95 -20.66
C ALA A 96 -18.63 -23.62 -19.61
N ARG A 97 -19.38 -24.66 -20.00
CA ARG A 97 -20.26 -25.41 -19.10
C ARG A 97 -19.48 -26.21 -18.06
N ILE A 98 -18.44 -26.92 -18.46
CA ILE A 98 -17.53 -27.61 -17.53
C ILE A 98 -16.96 -26.63 -16.50
N LEU A 99 -16.49 -25.47 -16.98
CA LEU A 99 -15.97 -24.40 -16.14
C LEU A 99 -17.07 -23.61 -15.41
N SER A 100 -18.34 -23.89 -15.60
CA SER A 100 -19.43 -23.25 -14.85
C SER A 100 -20.05 -24.19 -13.81
N ARG A 101 -19.76 -25.50 -13.86
CA ARG A 101 -20.24 -26.47 -12.86
C ARG A 101 -19.76 -26.09 -11.44
N PRO A 102 -20.60 -26.22 -10.41
CA PRO A 102 -20.18 -25.95 -9.04
C PRO A 102 -18.97 -26.81 -8.64
N GLU A 103 -18.05 -26.25 -7.86
CA GLU A 103 -16.91 -27.03 -7.36
C GLU A 103 -17.42 -28.16 -6.46
N PRO A 104 -17.02 -29.43 -6.70
CA PRO A 104 -17.49 -30.52 -5.89
C PRO A 104 -16.92 -30.43 -4.47
N ALA A 105 -17.69 -30.86 -3.48
CA ALA A 105 -17.26 -30.82 -2.08
C ALA A 105 -16.07 -31.74 -1.84
N LYS A 106 -15.00 -31.21 -1.22
CA LYS A 106 -13.75 -31.95 -0.98
C LYS A 106 -13.94 -33.28 -0.25
N SER A 107 -14.91 -33.37 0.65
CA SER A 107 -15.18 -34.56 1.47
C SER A 107 -15.82 -35.73 0.70
N LYS A 108 -16.32 -35.51 -0.53
CA LYS A 108 -17.06 -36.53 -1.30
C LYS A 108 -16.33 -36.98 -2.57
N CYS A 109 -15.05 -36.65 -2.71
CA CYS A 109 -14.39 -36.51 -4.00
C CYS A 109 -13.14 -37.40 -4.13
N ASP A 110 -13.31 -38.73 -4.10
CA ASP A 110 -12.18 -39.67 -4.28
C ASP A 110 -11.58 -39.63 -5.69
N ASN A 111 -12.28 -39.00 -6.66
CA ASN A 111 -11.88 -38.94 -8.07
C ASN A 111 -12.01 -37.52 -8.64
N CYS A 112 -11.50 -36.52 -7.94
CA CYS A 112 -11.55 -35.13 -8.39
C CYS A 112 -10.17 -34.63 -8.81
N TYR A 113 -10.12 -33.72 -9.77
CA TYR A 113 -8.89 -33.25 -10.42
C TYR A 113 -8.74 -31.75 -10.27
N TYR A 114 -7.51 -31.27 -10.11
CA TYR A 114 -7.21 -29.84 -10.07
C TYR A 114 -7.13 -29.26 -11.48
N VAL A 115 -7.70 -28.06 -11.62
CA VAL A 115 -7.54 -27.15 -12.75
C VAL A 115 -7.12 -25.77 -12.28
N SER A 116 -6.25 -25.08 -13.00
CA SER A 116 -5.91 -23.70 -12.67
C SER A 116 -7.11 -22.75 -12.81
N LYS A 117 -7.38 -21.95 -11.77
CA LYS A 117 -8.38 -20.88 -11.84
C LYS A 117 -7.96 -19.74 -12.76
N SER A 118 -6.65 -19.47 -12.87
CA SER A 118 -6.15 -18.43 -13.78
C SER A 118 -6.44 -18.85 -15.23
N TRP A 119 -6.19 -20.14 -15.54
CA TRP A 119 -6.52 -20.74 -16.82
C TRP A 119 -8.03 -20.72 -17.07
N CYS A 120 -8.86 -21.08 -16.08
CA CYS A 120 -10.32 -21.03 -16.22
C CYS A 120 -10.80 -19.62 -16.61
N ARG A 121 -10.27 -18.59 -15.93
CA ARG A 121 -10.63 -17.18 -16.20
C ARG A 121 -10.14 -16.73 -17.57
N ALA A 122 -8.92 -17.10 -17.95
CA ALA A 122 -8.37 -16.80 -19.27
C ALA A 122 -9.21 -17.45 -20.37
N ALA A 123 -9.58 -18.73 -20.20
CA ALA A 123 -10.42 -19.47 -21.13
C ALA A 123 -11.81 -18.84 -21.29
N LEU A 124 -12.49 -18.50 -20.18
CA LEU A 124 -13.80 -17.83 -20.20
C LEU A 124 -13.74 -16.43 -20.82
N LYS A 125 -12.69 -15.65 -20.51
CA LYS A 125 -12.52 -14.32 -21.12
C LYS A 125 -12.24 -14.42 -22.62
N TRP A 126 -11.42 -15.39 -23.03
CA TRP A 126 -11.14 -15.65 -24.44
C TRP A 126 -12.41 -16.05 -25.20
N LEU A 127 -13.23 -16.92 -24.58
CA LEU A 127 -14.56 -17.31 -25.02
C LEU A 127 -15.49 -16.11 -25.26
N ASP A 128 -15.57 -15.19 -24.30
CA ASP A 128 -16.40 -13.98 -24.41
C ASP A 128 -15.95 -13.09 -25.58
N VAL A 129 -14.64 -12.92 -25.73
CA VAL A 129 -14.06 -12.12 -26.83
C VAL A 129 -14.36 -12.77 -28.19
N GLN A 130 -14.26 -14.10 -28.31
CA GLN A 130 -14.64 -14.85 -29.51
C GLN A 130 -16.13 -14.74 -29.83
N ALA A 131 -17.01 -14.78 -28.82
CA ALA A 131 -18.44 -14.55 -29.00
C ALA A 131 -18.74 -13.11 -29.47
N GLU A 132 -18.09 -12.10 -28.89
CA GLU A 132 -18.23 -10.70 -29.28
C GLU A 132 -17.77 -10.46 -30.73
N GLU A 133 -16.67 -11.08 -31.13
CA GLU A 133 -16.16 -11.04 -32.51
C GLU A 133 -17.14 -11.68 -33.50
N ARG A 134 -17.72 -12.84 -33.17
CA ARG A 134 -18.73 -13.51 -34.00
C ARG A 134 -19.98 -12.67 -34.18
N LYS A 135 -20.55 -12.15 -33.08
CA LYS A 135 -21.71 -11.25 -33.12
C LYS A 135 -21.43 -10.04 -34.01
N HIS A 136 -20.22 -9.51 -33.95
CA HIS A 136 -19.79 -8.42 -34.84
C HIS A 136 -19.70 -8.85 -36.31
N ARG A 137 -19.18 -10.05 -36.61
CA ARG A 137 -19.13 -10.60 -37.98
C ARG A 137 -20.53 -10.84 -38.56
N GLU A 138 -21.46 -11.39 -37.77
CA GLU A 138 -22.85 -11.62 -38.17
C GLU A 138 -23.60 -10.31 -38.41
N GLN A 139 -23.47 -9.35 -37.50
CA GLN A 139 -24.04 -8.02 -37.67
C GLN A 139 -23.55 -7.37 -38.98
N LYS A 140 -22.26 -7.51 -39.30
CA LYS A 140 -21.70 -6.99 -40.57
C LYS A 140 -22.27 -7.71 -41.80
N LYS A 141 -22.55 -9.02 -41.71
CA LYS A 141 -23.18 -9.77 -42.80
C LYS A 141 -24.63 -9.32 -43.03
N LEU A 142 -25.41 -9.13 -41.96
CA LEU A 142 -26.79 -8.65 -42.03
C LEU A 142 -26.86 -7.22 -42.59
N GLU A 143 -25.96 -6.33 -42.14
CA GLU A 143 -25.84 -4.98 -42.71
C GLU A 143 -25.54 -5.04 -44.21
N ALA A 144 -24.58 -5.88 -44.63
CA ALA A 144 -24.25 -6.06 -46.05
C ALA A 144 -25.43 -6.64 -46.87
N GLN A 145 -26.20 -7.57 -46.31
CA GLN A 145 -27.39 -8.12 -46.95
C GLN A 145 -28.51 -7.07 -47.09
N SER A 146 -28.77 -6.27 -46.05
CA SER A 146 -29.75 -5.19 -46.11
C SER A 146 -29.39 -4.14 -47.18
N GLU A 147 -28.11 -3.78 -47.30
CA GLU A 147 -27.64 -2.87 -48.34
C GLU A 147 -27.79 -3.45 -49.76
N THR A 148 -27.78 -4.78 -49.93
CA THR A 148 -28.02 -5.40 -51.24
C THR A 148 -29.49 -5.43 -51.63
N MET A 149 -30.42 -5.54 -50.67
CA MET A 149 -31.86 -5.55 -50.93
C MET A 149 -32.37 -4.15 -51.31
N ASP A 150 -31.97 -3.11 -50.58
CA ASP A 150 -32.39 -1.73 -50.85
C ASP A 150 -31.92 -1.19 -52.22
N ASN A 151 -30.88 -1.80 -52.80
CA ASN A 151 -30.35 -1.41 -54.11
C ASN A 151 -31.01 -2.14 -55.30
N GLN A 152 -31.93 -3.09 -55.08
CA GLN A 152 -32.60 -3.79 -56.19
C GLN A 152 -33.74 -2.96 -56.81
N ASP A 153 -34.45 -2.14 -56.02
CA ASP A 153 -35.61 -1.37 -56.52
C ASP A 153 -35.24 -0.05 -57.24
N ASP A 154 -34.01 0.46 -57.06
CA ASP A 154 -33.60 1.77 -57.60
C ASP A 154 -32.70 1.68 -58.86
N LYS A 155 -32.59 0.47 -59.46
CA LYS A 155 -31.64 0.14 -60.55
C LYS A 155 -31.84 0.91 -61.86
N LYS A 156 -32.92 1.69 -62.03
CA LYS A 156 -33.22 2.32 -63.32
C LYS A 156 -32.73 3.77 -63.50
N LYS A 157 -32.21 4.49 -62.49
CA LYS A 157 -31.94 5.94 -62.68
C LYS A 157 -30.70 6.61 -62.07
N ARG A 158 -29.73 5.96 -61.40
CA ARG A 158 -28.64 6.73 -60.74
C ARG A 158 -27.21 6.31 -61.08
N ARG A 159 -26.60 7.14 -61.93
CA ARG A 159 -25.15 7.29 -62.14
C ARG A 159 -24.47 7.71 -60.82
N HIS A 160 -23.35 7.06 -60.48
CA HIS A 160 -22.33 7.45 -59.50
C HIS A 160 -22.80 7.99 -58.14
N LYS A 161 -23.29 7.13 -57.24
CA LYS A 161 -23.28 7.44 -55.81
C LYS A 161 -21.92 7.04 -55.18
N PRO A 162 -21.27 7.91 -54.40
CA PRO A 162 -20.00 7.60 -53.74
C PRO A 162 -20.18 6.50 -52.69
N LYS A 163 -19.23 5.55 -52.63
CA LYS A 163 -19.19 4.48 -51.62
C LYS A 163 -19.33 5.08 -50.22
N LYS A 164 -20.38 4.70 -49.50
CA LYS A 164 -20.67 5.17 -48.13
C LYS A 164 -19.48 4.77 -47.25
N LYS A 165 -18.66 5.75 -46.84
CA LYS A 165 -17.50 5.48 -45.97
C LYS A 165 -18.01 4.89 -44.66
N GLN A 166 -17.43 3.77 -44.25
CA GLN A 166 -17.73 3.12 -42.98
C GLN A 166 -17.67 4.15 -41.85
N THR A 167 -18.67 4.17 -40.97
CA THR A 167 -18.74 5.21 -39.94
C THR A 167 -17.53 5.10 -38.99
N LYS A 168 -16.95 6.24 -38.59
CA LYS A 168 -15.83 6.31 -37.63
C LYS A 168 -16.11 5.53 -36.33
N LYS A 169 -17.39 5.39 -35.96
CA LYS A 169 -17.88 4.60 -34.82
C LYS A 169 -17.65 3.10 -35.01
N GLN A 170 -18.00 2.54 -36.18
CA GLN A 170 -17.75 1.12 -36.48
C GLN A 170 -16.24 0.81 -36.52
N GLN A 171 -15.42 1.69 -37.10
CA GLN A 171 -13.96 1.52 -37.10
C GLN A 171 -13.36 1.51 -35.68
N ARG A 172 -13.85 2.40 -34.78
CA ARG A 172 -13.44 2.40 -33.37
C ARG A 172 -13.84 1.10 -32.66
N LYS A 173 -15.05 0.59 -32.88
CA LYS A 173 -15.53 -0.68 -32.31
C LYS A 173 -14.67 -1.86 -32.80
N HIS A 174 -14.40 -1.94 -34.09
CA HIS A 174 -13.54 -2.99 -34.66
C HIS A 174 -12.11 -2.92 -34.09
N LYS A 175 -11.53 -1.71 -33.98
CA LYS A 175 -10.20 -1.53 -33.38
C LYS A 175 -10.16 -1.94 -31.90
N GLN A 176 -11.23 -1.67 -31.15
CA GLN A 176 -11.34 -2.11 -29.76
C GLN A 176 -11.46 -3.63 -29.65
N LEU A 177 -12.27 -4.27 -30.50
CA LEU A 177 -12.40 -5.73 -30.55
C LEU A 177 -11.08 -6.40 -30.91
N SER A 178 -10.38 -5.91 -31.95
CA SER A 178 -9.07 -6.43 -32.33
C SER A 178 -8.03 -6.24 -31.21
N ALA A 179 -8.10 -5.12 -30.48
CA ALA A 179 -7.24 -4.90 -29.32
C ALA A 179 -7.58 -5.86 -28.16
N LYS A 180 -8.87 -6.14 -27.91
CA LYS A 180 -9.30 -7.13 -26.91
C LYS A 180 -8.81 -8.54 -27.25
N LEU A 181 -8.88 -8.93 -28.54
CA LEU A 181 -8.35 -10.19 -29.06
C LEU A 181 -6.85 -10.29 -28.84
N ASN A 182 -6.09 -9.26 -29.21
CA ASN A 182 -4.63 -9.25 -29.01
C ASN A 182 -4.25 -9.26 -27.53
N ASN A 183 -5.06 -8.63 -26.66
CA ASN A 183 -4.82 -8.58 -25.21
C ASN A 183 -5.35 -9.81 -24.46
N THR A 184 -6.07 -10.70 -25.12
CA THR A 184 -6.66 -11.91 -24.53
C THR A 184 -6.15 -13.09 -25.35
N PRO A 185 -4.92 -13.58 -25.08
CA PRO A 185 -4.39 -14.72 -25.82
C PRO A 185 -5.27 -15.95 -25.61
N ALA A 186 -5.19 -16.90 -26.53
CA ALA A 186 -5.80 -18.21 -26.35
C ALA A 186 -5.29 -18.84 -25.04
N PRO A 187 -6.15 -19.56 -24.29
CA PRO A 187 -5.72 -20.27 -23.10
C PRO A 187 -4.64 -21.28 -23.47
N SER A 188 -3.68 -21.50 -22.56
CA SER A 188 -2.59 -22.46 -22.77
C SER A 188 -3.12 -23.88 -23.01
N ASP A 189 -2.35 -24.67 -23.76
CA ASP A 189 -2.71 -26.07 -24.06
C ASP A 189 -2.74 -26.98 -22.84
N ASN A 190 -2.00 -26.62 -21.79
CA ASN A 190 -2.05 -27.29 -20.51
C ASN A 190 -2.89 -26.46 -19.53
N PRO A 191 -4.09 -26.92 -19.11
CA PRO A 191 -4.95 -26.25 -18.14
C PRO A 191 -4.33 -26.10 -16.74
N ASN A 192 -3.19 -26.73 -16.50
CA ASN A 192 -2.49 -26.76 -15.21
C ASN A 192 -1.08 -26.17 -15.24
N HIS A 193 -0.66 -25.54 -16.34
CA HIS A 193 0.72 -25.05 -16.53
C HIS A 193 1.23 -24.15 -15.40
N ASP A 194 0.38 -23.33 -14.80
CA ASP A 194 0.71 -22.34 -13.77
C ASP A 194 0.53 -22.86 -12.33
N ILE A 195 0.06 -24.11 -12.17
CA ILE A 195 -0.07 -24.76 -10.86
C ILE A 195 0.83 -25.99 -10.73
N ILE A 196 1.69 -26.24 -11.72
CA ILE A 196 2.67 -27.31 -11.75
C ILE A 196 4.05 -26.70 -11.54
N CYS A 197 4.87 -27.29 -10.67
CA CYS A 197 6.28 -26.93 -10.57
C CYS A 197 7.11 -27.64 -11.64
N GLU A 198 8.38 -27.28 -11.78
CA GLU A 198 9.31 -27.92 -12.72
C GLU A 198 9.46 -29.44 -12.51
N HIS A 199 9.18 -29.95 -11.31
CA HIS A 199 9.16 -31.38 -11.00
C HIS A 199 7.91 -32.12 -11.54
N GLY A 200 7.02 -31.44 -12.27
CA GLY A 200 5.78 -32.03 -12.80
C GLY A 200 4.72 -32.32 -11.74
N ARG A 201 4.89 -31.81 -10.52
CA ARG A 201 3.99 -32.00 -9.38
C ARG A 201 3.23 -30.71 -9.09
N LEU A 202 2.19 -30.80 -8.25
CA LEU A 202 1.42 -29.64 -7.83
C LEU A 202 2.32 -28.65 -7.07
N GLN A 203 2.42 -27.41 -7.54
CA GLN A 203 3.29 -26.39 -6.98
C GLN A 203 2.93 -26.11 -5.51
N TYR A 204 3.91 -26.07 -4.61
CA TYR A 204 3.69 -25.78 -3.19
C TYR A 204 3.00 -24.42 -2.98
N CYS A 205 1.84 -24.42 -2.33
CA CYS A 205 1.09 -23.19 -2.02
C CYS A 205 1.20 -22.90 -0.52
N GLY A 206 2.41 -22.52 -0.09
CA GLY A 206 2.67 -22.19 1.31
C GLY A 206 1.62 -21.21 1.86
N SER A 207 1.02 -21.57 3.00
CA SER A 207 -0.05 -20.79 3.67
C SER A 207 0.36 -19.35 4.01
N ASN A 208 1.67 -19.09 4.10
CA ASN A 208 2.25 -17.80 4.47
C ASN A 208 2.81 -16.99 3.28
N ALA A 209 2.66 -17.46 2.04
CA ALA A 209 3.09 -16.73 0.84
C ALA A 209 2.18 -15.54 0.47
N ALA A 210 1.53 -14.93 1.47
CA ALA A 210 0.89 -13.61 1.36
C ALA A 210 1.93 -12.46 1.39
N SER A 211 3.18 -12.74 1.03
CA SER A 211 4.31 -11.80 1.16
C SER A 211 4.25 -10.71 0.08
N ALA A 212 3.52 -9.64 0.40
CA ALA A 212 3.75 -8.21 0.17
C ALA A 212 4.13 -7.64 -1.21
N ASN A 213 4.75 -8.37 -2.15
CA ASN A 213 5.27 -7.79 -3.40
C ASN A 213 4.54 -8.21 -4.68
N SER A 214 3.50 -9.05 -4.58
CA SER A 214 2.50 -9.12 -5.65
C SER A 214 1.56 -7.94 -5.49
N THR A 215 1.80 -6.87 -6.24
CA THR A 215 0.95 -5.66 -6.34
C THR A 215 -0.47 -5.95 -6.83
N HIS A 216 -0.78 -7.21 -7.16
CA HIS A 216 -2.12 -7.72 -7.37
C HIS A 216 -2.50 -8.70 -6.25
N GLY A 217 -2.82 -8.12 -5.08
CA GLY A 217 -3.18 -8.81 -3.84
C GLY A 217 -4.39 -9.73 -3.91
N ASN A 218 -4.21 -10.93 -4.46
CA ASN A 218 -5.20 -12.00 -4.44
C ASN A 218 -4.62 -13.34 -3.94
N ALA A 219 -3.94 -13.31 -2.80
CA ALA A 219 -3.45 -14.51 -2.11
C ALA A 219 -4.56 -15.19 -1.27
N ARG A 220 -4.95 -16.40 -1.68
CA ARG A 220 -5.20 -17.57 -0.81
C ARG A 220 -4.77 -18.76 -1.65
N GLY A 221 -3.90 -19.66 -1.17
CA GLY A 221 -3.39 -20.79 -1.98
C GLY A 221 -4.50 -21.69 -2.58
N SER A 222 -5.69 -21.72 -1.97
CA SER A 222 -6.89 -22.38 -2.52
C SER A 222 -7.60 -21.60 -3.64
N LYS A 223 -7.25 -20.34 -3.89
CA LYS A 223 -7.81 -19.52 -4.97
C LYS A 223 -7.16 -19.78 -6.32
N ALA A 224 -5.97 -20.39 -6.38
CA ALA A 224 -5.31 -20.67 -7.65
C ALA A 224 -5.81 -21.97 -8.30
N ARG A 225 -6.38 -22.90 -7.52
CA ARG A 225 -6.80 -24.23 -7.98
C ARG A 225 -8.30 -24.43 -7.82
N ARG A 226 -8.95 -24.96 -8.84
CA ARG A 226 -10.35 -25.40 -8.85
C ARG A 226 -10.41 -26.92 -8.91
N LEU A 227 -11.36 -27.53 -8.22
CA LEU A 227 -11.66 -28.95 -8.35
C LEU A 227 -12.69 -29.18 -9.46
N LEU A 228 -12.41 -30.17 -10.30
CA LEU A 228 -13.35 -30.73 -11.26
C LEU A 228 -13.66 -32.18 -10.90
N ASP A 229 -14.91 -32.60 -11.14
CA ASP A 229 -15.29 -34.00 -11.04
C ASP A 229 -14.62 -34.85 -12.15
N LYS A 230 -14.64 -36.19 -11.98
CA LYS A 230 -14.01 -37.14 -12.91
C LYS A 230 -14.53 -37.02 -14.35
N GLN A 231 -15.83 -36.76 -14.52
CA GLN A 231 -16.47 -36.69 -15.83
C GLN A 231 -16.07 -35.41 -16.55
N ALA A 232 -16.14 -34.27 -15.86
CA ALA A 232 -15.68 -32.97 -16.31
C ALA A 232 -14.21 -33.00 -16.71
N TRP A 233 -13.34 -33.61 -15.89
CA TRP A 233 -11.93 -33.77 -16.22
C TRP A 233 -11.71 -34.68 -17.44
N LYS A 234 -12.39 -35.82 -17.55
CA LYS A 234 -12.28 -36.71 -18.72
C LYS A 234 -12.59 -35.96 -20.03
N ILE A 235 -13.61 -35.11 -20.03
CA ILE A 235 -13.99 -34.33 -21.22
C ILE A 235 -12.95 -33.24 -21.48
N LEU A 236 -12.52 -32.52 -20.45
CA LEU A 236 -11.48 -31.50 -20.57
C LEU A 236 -10.16 -32.10 -21.08
N LYS A 237 -9.79 -33.30 -20.64
CA LYS A 237 -8.59 -34.04 -21.07
C LYS A 237 -8.64 -34.47 -22.52
N LYS A 238 -9.83 -34.77 -23.07
CA LYS A 238 -10.00 -35.01 -24.52
C LYS A 238 -9.71 -33.74 -25.32
N LEU A 239 -10.15 -32.58 -24.84
CA LEU A 239 -9.94 -31.27 -25.48
C LEU A 239 -8.49 -30.76 -25.32
N TYR A 240 -7.87 -31.08 -24.19
CA TYR A 240 -6.51 -30.65 -23.81
C TYR A 240 -5.67 -31.88 -23.44
N PRO A 241 -5.26 -32.69 -24.44
CA PRO A 241 -4.56 -33.95 -24.21
C PRO A 241 -3.20 -33.76 -23.54
N ASN A 242 -2.55 -32.61 -23.73
CA ASN A 242 -1.28 -32.25 -23.10
C ASN A 242 -1.46 -31.73 -21.66
N GLY A 243 -2.70 -31.62 -21.17
CA GLY A 243 -2.97 -31.18 -19.80
C GLY A 243 -2.48 -32.18 -18.77
N ALA A 244 -1.66 -31.74 -17.81
CA ALA A 244 -1.21 -32.65 -16.77
C ALA A 244 -2.38 -33.05 -15.88
N GLN A 245 -2.45 -34.33 -15.55
CA GLN A 245 -3.46 -34.88 -14.67
C GLN A 245 -2.99 -34.74 -13.23
N LEU A 246 -3.64 -33.83 -12.49
CA LEU A 246 -3.36 -33.57 -11.08
C LEU A 246 -4.55 -34.02 -10.26
N SER A 247 -4.47 -35.22 -9.68
CA SER A 247 -5.47 -35.73 -8.77
C SER A 247 -5.52 -34.85 -7.51
N HIS A 248 -6.70 -34.75 -6.89
CA HIS A 248 -6.83 -34.18 -5.55
C HIS A 248 -5.92 -34.89 -4.52
N LEU A 249 -5.65 -36.18 -4.75
CA LEU A 249 -4.77 -37.01 -3.92
C LEU A 249 -3.29 -36.78 -4.20
N ASP A 250 -2.94 -36.18 -5.35
CA ASP A 250 -1.56 -35.80 -5.64
C ASP A 250 -1.25 -34.60 -4.74
N GLY A 251 -0.58 -34.88 -3.62
CA GLY A 251 -0.12 -33.86 -2.69
C GLY A 251 0.76 -32.81 -3.37
N GLU A 252 1.06 -31.75 -2.63
CA GLU A 252 2.00 -30.73 -3.11
C GLU A 252 3.41 -31.32 -3.28
N CYS A 253 4.20 -30.73 -4.17
CA CYS A 253 5.57 -31.16 -4.42
C CYS A 253 6.40 -31.08 -3.13
N VAL A 254 6.82 -32.24 -2.61
CA VAL A 254 7.64 -32.34 -1.38
C VAL A 254 8.96 -31.60 -1.55
N GLN A 255 9.59 -31.66 -2.73
CA GLN A 255 10.85 -30.96 -3.00
C GLN A 255 10.68 -29.44 -2.92
N CYS A 256 9.68 -28.87 -3.61
CA CYS A 256 9.40 -27.43 -3.51
C CYS A 256 8.99 -27.01 -2.07
N ALA A 257 8.30 -27.89 -1.33
CA ALA A 257 7.96 -27.62 0.07
C ALA A 257 9.22 -27.55 0.96
N MET A 258 10.16 -28.49 0.77
CA MET A 258 11.44 -28.50 1.48
C MET A 258 12.32 -27.30 1.12
N GLU A 259 12.39 -26.94 -0.16
CA GLU A 259 13.12 -25.74 -0.63
C GLU A 259 12.53 -24.47 -0.01
N ALA A 260 11.20 -24.31 -0.03
CA ALA A 260 10.53 -23.16 0.57
C ALA A 260 10.73 -23.09 2.10
N GLU A 261 10.72 -24.23 2.80
CA GLU A 261 11.02 -24.28 4.24
C GLU A 261 12.49 -23.94 4.53
N THR A 262 13.41 -24.45 3.72
CA THR A 262 14.85 -24.17 3.82
C THR A 262 15.13 -22.69 3.57
N GLU A 263 14.52 -22.10 2.54
CA GLU A 263 14.64 -20.67 2.26
C GLU A 263 14.07 -19.84 3.41
N LYS A 264 12.93 -20.24 3.98
CA LYS A 264 12.34 -19.58 5.16
C LYS A 264 13.30 -19.63 6.35
N LYS A 265 13.92 -20.79 6.62
CA LYS A 265 14.93 -20.95 7.69
C LYS A 265 16.16 -20.07 7.40
N ASN A 266 16.67 -20.07 6.18
CA ASN A 266 17.80 -19.24 5.77
C ASN A 266 17.51 -17.74 5.94
N ARG A 267 16.33 -17.28 5.54
CA ARG A 267 15.89 -15.89 5.77
C ARG A 267 15.79 -15.54 7.25
N GLN A 268 15.35 -16.48 8.09
CA GLN A 268 15.28 -16.28 9.53
C GLN A 268 16.67 -16.20 10.16
N ILE A 269 17.58 -17.10 9.79
CA ILE A 269 18.99 -17.09 10.22
C ILE A 269 19.66 -15.79 9.79
N GLN A 270 19.45 -15.35 8.55
CA GLN A 270 20.00 -14.10 8.05
C GLN A 270 19.48 -12.90 8.85
N LYS A 271 18.17 -12.84 9.13
CA LYS A 271 17.59 -11.78 9.99
C LYS A 271 18.13 -11.79 11.41
N GLN A 272 18.39 -12.97 11.97
CA GLN A 272 19.01 -13.10 13.31
C GLN A 272 20.45 -12.61 13.28
N ARG A 273 21.24 -13.03 12.28
CA ARG A 273 22.62 -12.58 12.07
C ARG A 273 22.68 -11.05 11.92
N GLU A 274 21.83 -10.47 11.09
CA GLU A 274 21.75 -9.01 10.92
C GLU A 274 21.33 -8.31 12.23
N ALA A 275 20.45 -8.92 13.04
CA ALA A 275 20.06 -8.38 14.34
C ALA A 275 21.20 -8.46 15.38
N GLU A 276 22.01 -9.51 15.35
CA GLU A 276 23.20 -9.66 16.20
C GLU A 276 24.31 -8.70 15.76
N GLU A 277 24.56 -8.59 14.46
CA GLU A 277 25.54 -7.67 13.88
C GLU A 277 25.21 -6.22 14.24
N ARG A 278 23.93 -5.83 14.16
CA ARG A 278 23.46 -4.51 14.60
C ARG A 278 23.72 -4.25 16.08
N LYS A 279 23.77 -5.27 16.92
CA LYS A 279 24.00 -5.15 18.37
C LYS A 279 25.48 -5.25 18.75
N LEU A 280 26.38 -5.61 17.84
CA LEU A 280 27.83 -5.66 18.10
C LEU A 280 28.39 -4.40 18.77
N PRO A 281 27.99 -3.16 18.39
CA PRO A 281 28.49 -1.95 19.04
C PRO A 281 28.19 -1.89 20.55
N LEU A 282 27.10 -2.51 20.98
CA LEU A 282 26.72 -2.58 22.40
C LEU A 282 27.60 -3.52 23.22
N SER A 283 28.53 -4.26 22.60
CA SER A 283 29.59 -4.98 23.31
C SER A 283 30.53 -4.03 24.05
N CYS A 284 30.73 -2.80 23.54
CA CYS A 284 31.51 -1.76 24.19
C CYS A 284 30.70 -1.10 25.33
N PRO A 285 31.20 -1.06 26.58
CA PRO A 285 30.50 -0.46 27.71
C PRO A 285 30.13 1.02 27.49
N LEU A 286 31.00 1.81 26.87
CA LEU A 286 30.77 3.23 26.58
C LEU A 286 29.58 3.42 25.62
N VAL A 287 29.57 2.69 24.51
CA VAL A 287 28.47 2.73 23.53
C VAL A 287 27.17 2.21 24.14
N ARG A 288 27.24 1.19 25.00
CA ARG A 288 26.07 0.68 25.74
C ARG A 288 25.53 1.71 26.73
N GLY A 289 26.41 2.44 27.42
CA GLY A 289 26.06 3.57 28.28
C GLY A 289 25.28 4.63 27.52
N PHE A 290 25.82 5.08 26.39
CA PHE A 290 25.16 6.02 25.48
C PHE A 290 23.82 5.50 24.92
N TYR A 291 23.74 4.23 24.53
CA TYR A 291 22.49 3.60 24.05
C TYR A 291 21.37 3.64 25.10
N SER A 292 21.69 3.33 26.35
CA SER A 292 20.72 3.26 27.46
C SER A 292 20.42 4.62 28.12
N ARG A 293 21.17 5.67 27.77
CA ARG A 293 21.03 7.03 28.28
C ARG A 293 19.65 7.62 27.96
N ARG A 294 19.03 8.24 28.97
CA ARG A 294 17.74 8.95 28.85
C ARG A 294 17.85 10.45 29.12
N THR A 295 18.83 10.86 29.90
CA THR A 295 19.04 12.24 30.38
C THR A 295 19.73 13.14 29.35
N GLY A 296 20.29 12.56 28.29
CA GLY A 296 21.09 13.28 27.31
C GLY A 296 22.49 13.67 27.78
N VAL A 297 22.89 13.32 29.03
CA VAL A 297 24.21 13.61 29.60
C VAL A 297 24.83 12.33 30.20
N PRO A 298 26.15 12.08 30.10
CA PRO A 298 26.83 11.01 30.82
C PRO A 298 26.72 11.25 32.33
N LYS A 299 26.27 10.25 33.10
CA LYS A 299 26.01 10.42 34.54
C LYS A 299 27.32 10.63 35.31
N GLU A 300 28.35 9.92 34.90
CA GLU A 300 29.70 9.97 35.43
C GLU A 300 30.39 11.33 35.23
N SER A 301 29.92 12.12 34.27
CA SER A 301 30.42 13.47 33.97
C SER A 301 29.72 14.56 34.77
N LEU A 302 28.62 14.24 35.48
CA LEU A 302 27.94 15.21 36.33
C LEU A 302 28.70 15.40 37.65
N VAL A 303 28.80 16.65 38.09
CA VAL A 303 29.27 17.00 39.44
C VAL A 303 28.08 16.82 40.39
N PHE A 304 28.04 15.69 41.09
CA PHE A 304 27.07 15.50 42.16
C PHE A 304 27.56 16.24 43.40
N HIS A 305 26.89 17.35 43.74
CA HIS A 305 27.03 17.92 45.09
C HIS A 305 26.26 17.02 46.06
N GLU A 306 26.94 16.01 46.62
CA GLU A 306 26.35 15.07 47.59
C GLU A 306 25.79 15.79 48.84
N ASP A 307 26.22 17.02 49.11
CA ASP A 307 25.80 17.83 50.28
C ASP A 307 24.49 18.62 50.13
N ILE A 308 23.85 18.67 48.94
CA ILE A 308 22.64 19.51 48.72
C ILE A 308 21.34 18.78 49.13
N SER A 309 21.42 17.56 49.66
CA SER A 309 20.25 16.76 50.04
C SER A 309 19.45 17.32 51.23
N VAL A 310 19.96 18.34 51.95
CA VAL A 310 19.33 18.86 53.19
C VAL A 310 18.68 20.25 53.02
N ALA A 311 18.93 20.99 51.95
CA ALA A 311 18.39 22.35 51.77
C ALA A 311 17.34 22.42 50.65
N ARG A 312 16.08 22.12 50.98
CA ARG A 312 14.89 22.36 50.10
C ARG A 312 14.59 23.85 49.82
N SER A 313 15.52 24.73 50.12
CA SER A 313 15.48 26.15 49.79
C SER A 313 16.85 26.51 49.27
N PHE A 314 17.07 26.34 47.97
CA PHE A 314 18.22 26.93 47.30
C PHE A 314 18.19 28.43 47.62
N PRO A 315 19.10 28.96 48.47
CA PRO A 315 19.30 30.40 48.51
C PRO A 315 19.68 30.77 47.08
N LYS A 316 19.11 31.85 46.52
CA LYS A 316 19.55 32.44 45.26
C LYS A 316 21.07 32.62 45.35
N MET A 317 21.83 31.62 44.89
CA MET A 317 23.27 31.62 45.02
C MET A 317 23.76 32.73 44.11
N ARG A 318 24.42 33.70 44.75
CA ARG A 318 24.94 34.89 44.09
C ARG A 318 26.01 34.47 43.09
N ASN A 319 25.69 34.65 41.81
CA ASN A 319 26.58 34.95 40.68
C ASN A 319 27.76 34.01 40.34
N GLY A 320 27.87 32.83 40.95
CA GLY A 320 28.78 31.78 40.50
C GLY A 320 28.03 30.67 39.79
N ASN A 321 27.86 30.77 38.47
CA ASN A 321 27.25 29.73 37.64
C ASN A 321 28.19 28.51 37.56
N ILE A 322 28.08 27.59 38.52
CA ILE A 322 28.87 26.35 38.53
C ILE A 322 28.37 25.48 37.38
N CYS A 323 29.26 25.14 36.44
CA CYS A 323 28.96 24.21 35.37
C CYS A 323 28.65 22.82 35.97
N PRO A 324 27.52 22.17 35.61
CA PRO A 324 27.16 20.86 36.18
C PRO A 324 28.05 19.71 35.68
N LEU A 325 28.98 19.97 34.76
CA LEU A 325 29.88 18.98 34.18
C LEU A 325 31.28 19.07 34.82
N LYS A 326 31.92 17.91 34.98
CA LYS A 326 33.34 17.80 35.36
C LYS A 326 34.25 18.38 34.28
N VAL A 327 35.45 18.80 34.66
CA VAL A 327 36.52 19.17 33.72
C VAL A 327 36.72 18.04 32.70
N GLY A 328 36.75 18.38 31.41
CA GLY A 328 36.84 17.38 30.35
C GLY A 328 36.41 17.90 28.99
N VAL A 329 36.54 17.04 27.99
CA VAL A 329 36.20 17.34 26.59
C VAL A 329 34.92 16.62 26.21
N TYR A 330 33.98 17.37 25.62
CA TYR A 330 32.62 16.94 25.34
C TYR A 330 32.22 17.23 23.90
N ASN A 331 31.33 16.38 23.38
CA ASN A 331 30.76 16.45 22.04
C ASN A 331 29.22 16.45 22.13
N VAL A 332 28.53 17.00 21.15
CA VAL A 332 27.10 17.35 21.18
C VAL A 332 26.32 16.84 19.96
N ILE A 333 25.73 15.65 20.06
CA ILE A 333 25.08 15.01 18.91
C ILE A 333 23.59 15.40 18.84
N PRO A 334 23.02 15.67 17.65
CA PRO A 334 21.58 15.87 17.49
C PRO A 334 20.75 14.69 18.03
N LYS A 335 19.76 14.98 18.86
CA LYS A 335 18.87 13.98 19.47
C LYS A 335 18.11 13.17 18.42
N THR A 336 17.73 13.79 17.32
CA THR A 336 17.07 13.13 16.18
C THR A 336 17.94 12.01 15.59
N TRP A 337 19.24 12.25 15.47
CA TRP A 337 20.21 11.23 15.06
C TRP A 337 20.31 10.11 16.11
N CYS A 338 20.43 10.46 17.40
CA CYS A 338 20.47 9.48 18.49
C CYS A 338 19.25 8.57 18.50
N HIS A 339 18.05 9.12 18.25
CA HIS A 339 16.80 8.35 18.16
C HIS A 339 16.82 7.38 16.98
N ARG A 340 17.24 7.85 15.81
CA ARG A 340 17.37 7.01 14.61
C ARG A 340 18.37 5.88 14.83
N TRP A 341 19.51 6.19 15.43
CA TRP A 341 20.53 5.21 15.81
C TRP A 341 19.99 4.17 16.79
N ARG A 342 19.36 4.59 17.91
CA ARG A 342 18.75 3.66 18.88
C ARG A 342 17.68 2.78 18.22
N LYS A 343 16.84 3.32 17.33
CA LYS A 343 15.81 2.57 16.61
C LYS A 343 16.40 1.52 15.66
N TYR A 344 17.46 1.88 14.95
CA TYR A 344 18.22 0.97 14.09
C TYR A 344 18.86 -0.17 14.90
N ILE A 345 19.51 0.14 16.02
CA ILE A 345 20.10 -0.87 16.91
C ILE A 345 19.02 -1.80 17.49
N LYS A 346 17.88 -1.26 17.94
CA LYS A 346 16.79 -2.03 18.56
C LYS A 346 16.10 -2.97 17.57
N ASN A 347 15.62 -2.44 16.45
CA ASN A 347 14.72 -3.15 15.54
C ASN A 347 15.25 -3.25 14.11
N GLY A 348 16.09 -2.32 13.68
CA GLY A 348 16.60 -2.24 12.30
C GLY A 348 15.76 -1.31 11.44
N ASP A 349 14.78 -0.65 12.05
CA ASP A 349 13.89 0.28 11.37
C ASP A 349 14.66 1.53 10.92
N GLY A 350 14.36 2.00 9.72
CA GLY A 350 14.90 3.26 9.18
C GLY A 350 16.31 3.18 8.60
N GLY A 351 16.90 1.98 8.54
CA GLY A 351 18.24 1.71 8.00
C GLY A 351 19.36 2.21 8.91
N LYS A 352 20.61 1.89 8.55
CA LYS A 352 21.80 2.41 9.25
C LYS A 352 21.80 3.94 9.12
N PRO A 353 21.74 4.72 10.22
CA PRO A 353 21.79 6.17 10.11
C PRO A 353 23.11 6.61 9.45
N PRO A 354 23.07 7.65 8.60
CA PRO A 354 24.29 8.29 8.09
C PRO A 354 25.10 8.90 9.26
N ALA A 355 26.29 9.43 8.98
CA ALA A 355 26.99 10.25 9.97
C ALA A 355 26.07 11.39 10.46
N PRO A 356 26.15 11.79 11.74
CA PRO A 356 25.35 12.88 12.29
C PRO A 356 25.66 14.15 11.50
N ASP A 357 24.61 14.70 10.89
CA ASP A 357 24.70 15.97 10.19
C ASP A 357 24.55 17.11 11.21
N THR A 358 25.61 17.91 11.35
CA THR A 358 25.60 19.09 12.22
C THR A 358 25.10 20.34 11.52
N SER A 359 24.66 20.25 10.26
CA SER A 359 24.04 21.36 9.52
C SER A 359 22.91 22.03 10.31
N SER A 360 22.15 21.22 11.06
CA SER A 360 21.08 21.71 11.94
C SER A 360 21.60 22.59 13.09
N CYS A 361 22.82 22.33 13.58
CA CYS A 361 23.50 23.13 14.60
C CYS A 361 24.34 24.26 14.00
N LEU A 362 24.20 24.60 12.73
CA LEU A 362 24.89 25.73 12.11
C LEU A 362 23.93 26.89 11.90
N CYS A 363 24.44 28.10 12.10
CA CYS A 363 23.75 29.31 11.68
C CYS A 363 23.64 29.34 10.17
N ASP A 364 22.42 29.53 9.64
CA ASP A 364 22.18 29.60 8.19
C ASP A 364 22.95 30.74 7.52
N GLY A 365 23.08 31.89 8.20
CA GLY A 365 23.78 33.08 7.68
C GLY A 365 25.30 32.98 7.80
N HIS A 366 25.81 32.70 9.00
CA HIS A 366 27.25 32.75 9.28
C HIS A 366 27.97 31.42 9.09
N ARG A 367 27.24 30.30 8.94
CA ARG A 367 27.78 28.93 8.93
C ARG A 367 28.64 28.59 10.15
N LEU A 368 28.44 29.32 11.26
CA LEU A 368 29.07 29.09 12.55
C LEU A 368 28.19 28.21 13.43
N PRO A 369 28.76 27.44 14.37
CA PRO A 369 28.00 26.63 15.31
C PRO A 369 27.00 27.47 16.13
N LEU A 370 25.74 27.08 16.17
CA LEU A 370 24.72 27.60 17.07
C LEU A 370 24.61 26.69 18.28
N VAL A 371 24.82 27.26 19.48
CA VAL A 371 24.64 26.55 20.74
C VAL A 371 23.14 26.54 21.06
N PRO A 372 22.48 25.36 21.13
CA PRO A 372 21.06 25.31 21.46
C PRO A 372 20.77 25.94 22.83
N PRO A 373 19.65 26.66 23.01
CA PRO A 373 19.37 27.39 24.26
C PRO A 373 19.36 26.50 25.50
N HIS A 374 18.79 25.29 25.38
CA HIS A 374 18.75 24.33 26.49
C HIS A 374 20.12 23.80 26.87
N LEU A 375 21.03 23.65 25.91
CA LEU A 375 22.43 23.29 26.17
C LEU A 375 23.13 24.43 26.90
N LYS A 376 22.95 25.67 26.46
CA LYS A 376 23.53 26.85 27.11
C LYS A 376 23.03 26.98 28.56
N ALA A 377 21.71 26.92 28.77
CA ALA A 377 21.10 26.99 30.10
C ALA A 377 21.63 25.89 31.03
N PHE A 378 21.74 24.65 30.53
CA PHE A 378 22.34 23.55 31.28
C PHE A 378 23.81 23.82 31.63
N LEU A 379 24.64 24.22 30.67
CA LEU A 379 26.07 24.47 30.90
C LEU A 379 26.32 25.65 31.84
N CYS A 380 25.43 26.65 31.84
CA CYS A 380 25.46 27.78 32.77
C CYS A 380 24.86 27.46 34.16
N GLY A 381 24.42 26.21 34.41
CA GLY A 381 23.82 25.81 35.68
C GLY A 381 22.42 26.39 35.92
N GLU A 382 21.80 27.00 34.91
CA GLU A 382 20.41 27.50 34.98
C GLU A 382 19.42 26.33 35.06
N ASN A 383 19.72 25.22 34.38
CA ASN A 383 18.93 23.99 34.40
C ASN A 383 19.73 22.80 34.94
N ILE A 384 19.10 22.00 35.81
CA ILE A 384 19.70 20.78 36.38
C ILE A 384 19.74 19.65 35.34
N ASN A 385 18.72 19.56 34.48
CA ASN A 385 18.63 18.55 33.44
C ASN A 385 18.83 19.19 32.07
N LEU A 386 19.69 18.60 31.23
CA LEU A 386 19.89 19.05 29.85
C LEU A 386 18.58 19.06 29.04
N MET A 387 17.70 18.10 29.33
CA MET A 387 16.42 17.93 28.62
C MET A 387 15.24 18.59 29.34
N ASP A 388 15.46 19.30 30.47
CA ASP A 388 14.43 20.15 31.04
C ASP A 388 14.30 21.39 30.18
N THR A 389 13.34 21.38 29.26
CA THR A 389 12.94 22.57 28.54
C THR A 389 11.55 22.97 28.98
N VAL A 390 11.53 24.07 29.74
CA VAL A 390 10.50 25.11 29.78
C VAL A 390 9.05 24.61 29.79
N SER A 391 8.67 23.90 30.85
CA SER A 391 7.24 23.82 31.24
C SER A 391 6.78 25.09 32.00
N HIS A 392 7.66 26.07 32.22
CA HIS A 392 7.38 27.27 33.01
C HIS A 392 7.95 28.56 32.39
N CYS A 393 7.55 28.88 31.17
CA CYS A 393 7.55 30.27 30.70
C CYS A 393 6.11 30.64 30.34
N GLU A 394 5.24 30.68 31.35
CA GLU A 394 4.03 31.50 31.29
C GLU A 394 4.36 32.85 31.94
N ASP A 395 4.02 33.89 31.21
CA ASP A 395 4.13 35.31 31.56
C ASP A 395 3.74 35.58 33.01
N THR A 396 4.72 35.93 33.85
CA THR A 396 4.44 36.71 35.06
C THR A 396 4.49 38.19 34.71
N SER A 397 3.43 38.65 34.06
CA SER A 397 3.04 40.06 34.11
C SER A 397 1.75 40.18 34.90
N TYR A 398 1.87 40.81 36.09
CA TYR A 398 0.85 41.65 36.72
C TYR A 398 -0.53 41.04 37.02
N GLU A 399 -0.76 40.54 38.25
CA GLU A 399 -1.67 41.18 39.22
C GLU A 399 -1.77 40.44 40.58
N SER A 400 -1.75 41.28 41.61
CA SER A 400 -2.44 41.24 42.90
C SER A 400 -2.29 40.08 43.89
N GLN A 401 -1.96 40.53 45.10
CA GLN A 401 -2.08 39.89 46.39
C GLN A 401 -3.52 39.35 46.58
N ASP A 402 -3.65 38.10 46.99
CA ASP A 402 -4.40 37.79 48.21
C ASP A 402 -4.07 36.40 48.74
N ALA A 403 -4.07 36.34 50.06
CA ALA A 403 -3.55 35.26 50.87
C ALA A 403 -4.61 34.19 51.18
N HIS A 404 -4.13 33.08 51.77
CA HIS A 404 -4.86 32.02 52.49
C HIS A 404 -5.37 30.84 51.65
N SER A 405 -4.62 29.73 51.65
CA SER A 405 -4.86 28.64 52.61
C SER A 405 -4.10 27.37 52.21
N ARG A 406 -3.28 26.90 53.15
CA ARG A 406 -2.55 25.63 53.10
C ARG A 406 -3.52 24.44 53.21
N SER A 407 -3.28 23.40 52.45
CA SER A 407 -3.60 22.03 52.88
C SER A 407 -2.55 21.04 52.35
N THR A 408 -1.55 20.81 53.17
CA THR A 408 -0.59 19.70 53.14
C THR A 408 -1.27 18.39 53.48
N LEU A 409 -1.02 17.30 52.73
CA LEU A 409 -0.95 15.91 53.24
C LEU A 409 -0.28 14.98 52.17
N PRO A 410 0.21 13.78 52.56
CA PRO A 410 1.61 13.42 52.33
C PRO A 410 1.86 12.36 51.25
N VAL A 411 3.13 12.30 50.87
CA VAL A 411 3.81 11.30 50.04
C VAL A 411 3.88 9.96 50.77
N GLY A 412 3.40 8.88 50.11
CA GLY A 412 3.68 7.50 50.47
C GLY A 412 4.42 6.78 49.35
N PHE A 413 5.71 6.51 49.54
CA PHE A 413 6.52 5.62 48.70
C PHE A 413 6.22 4.16 49.06
N SER A 414 6.09 3.29 48.04
CA SER A 414 6.49 1.88 48.11
C SER A 414 6.69 1.34 46.69
N SER A 415 7.93 1.00 46.36
CA SER A 415 8.33 0.28 45.14
C SER A 415 8.23 -1.24 45.33
N PRO A 416 8.30 -2.05 44.24
CA PRO A 416 7.61 -3.32 44.12
C PRO A 416 8.48 -4.55 44.46
N THR A 417 7.87 -5.56 45.09
CA THR A 417 8.48 -6.86 45.35
C THR A 417 7.87 -7.94 44.45
N ALA A 418 8.76 -8.59 43.69
CA ALA A 418 8.73 -9.96 43.18
C ALA A 418 7.50 -10.48 42.40
N ARG A 419 7.74 -10.74 41.10
CA ARG A 419 7.03 -11.74 40.29
C ARG A 419 7.08 -13.10 40.96
N ARG A 420 5.91 -13.72 41.17
CA ARG A 420 5.77 -15.16 41.33
C ARG A 420 4.86 -15.70 40.23
N LEU A 421 5.39 -16.69 39.50
CA LEU A 421 4.72 -17.50 38.49
C LEU A 421 3.59 -18.32 39.13
N GLN A 422 2.35 -18.17 38.65
CA GLN A 422 1.33 -19.23 38.71
C GLN A 422 0.41 -19.13 37.48
N THR A 423 0.32 -20.24 36.75
CA THR A 423 -0.82 -20.62 35.91
C THR A 423 -2.07 -20.80 36.80
N PRO A 424 -3.29 -20.62 36.25
CA PRO A 424 -4.11 -21.81 36.12
C PRO A 424 -5.08 -21.83 34.93
N SER A 425 -5.55 -23.05 34.71
CA SER A 425 -6.52 -23.52 33.74
C SER A 425 -7.98 -23.13 34.07
N ASN A 426 -8.79 -23.09 33.00
CA ASN A 426 -10.19 -23.49 32.86
C ASN A 426 -11.34 -22.89 33.69
N THR A 427 -12.36 -22.49 32.89
CA THR A 427 -13.82 -22.57 33.11
C THR A 427 -14.42 -21.86 34.31
N PHE A 428 -15.27 -20.85 34.06
CA PHE A 428 -16.65 -20.86 34.55
C PHE A 428 -17.53 -19.83 33.81
N THR A 429 -18.71 -20.29 33.45
CA THR A 429 -19.86 -19.60 32.86
C THR A 429 -20.50 -18.66 33.90
N THR A 430 -20.87 -17.43 33.52
CA THR A 430 -21.81 -16.59 34.29
C THR A 430 -22.73 -15.77 33.37
N PRO A 431 -23.99 -15.49 33.79
CA PRO A 431 -25.08 -14.99 32.95
C PRO A 431 -25.13 -13.45 32.86
N PRO A 432 -25.94 -12.86 31.96
CA PRO A 432 -25.97 -11.41 31.75
C PRO A 432 -26.76 -10.72 32.87
N ARG A 433 -26.17 -9.66 33.40
CA ARG A 433 -26.77 -8.79 34.42
C ARG A 433 -27.37 -7.57 33.73
N GLU A 434 -28.69 -7.50 33.71
CA GLU A 434 -29.45 -6.26 33.45
C GLU A 434 -28.98 -5.17 34.41
N ARG A 435 -28.62 -4.01 33.87
CA ARG A 435 -28.51 -2.77 34.64
C ARG A 435 -29.43 -1.72 34.06
N MET A 436 -30.27 -1.25 34.97
CA MET A 436 -31.28 -0.23 34.83
C MET A 436 -30.71 1.09 34.32
N ILE A 437 -31.45 1.69 33.40
CA ILE A 437 -31.30 3.08 32.97
C ILE A 437 -32.05 3.94 33.98
N ALA A 438 -31.33 4.77 34.73
CA ALA A 438 -31.89 5.94 35.41
C ALA A 438 -30.75 6.94 35.67
N GLY A 439 -30.74 8.01 34.89
CA GLY A 439 -29.80 9.12 35.02
C GLY A 439 -30.40 10.34 34.35
N GLU A 440 -31.10 11.14 35.15
CA GLU A 440 -31.63 12.46 34.81
C GLU A 440 -30.55 13.32 34.16
N ARG A 441 -30.84 13.82 32.96
CA ARG A 441 -30.07 14.92 32.36
C ARG A 441 -30.60 16.24 32.89
N VAL A 442 -29.75 16.92 33.64
CA VAL A 442 -29.87 18.36 33.95
C VAL A 442 -29.80 19.14 32.62
N PRO A 443 -30.72 20.11 32.36
CA PRO A 443 -30.63 20.91 31.16
C PRO A 443 -29.52 21.95 31.31
N LEU A 444 -28.47 21.80 30.50
CA LEU A 444 -27.48 22.84 30.25
C LEU A 444 -28.18 24.05 29.63
N GLN A 445 -27.99 25.20 30.28
CA GLN A 445 -28.42 26.51 29.80
C GLN A 445 -27.89 26.74 28.36
N GLN A 446 -28.83 26.95 27.44
CA GLN A 446 -28.53 27.35 26.07
C GLN A 446 -27.95 28.76 26.08
N GLY A 447 -26.63 28.87 25.91
CA GLY A 447 -25.97 30.12 25.58
C GLY A 447 -26.43 30.61 24.20
N ASN A 448 -26.81 31.88 24.14
CA ASN A 448 -27.25 32.66 22.98
C ASN A 448 -26.75 32.12 21.63
N SER A 449 -27.60 31.36 20.95
CA SER A 449 -27.43 31.04 19.54
C SER A 449 -27.57 32.32 18.74
N ARG A 450 -26.46 32.75 18.12
CA ARG A 450 -26.45 33.81 17.11
C ARG A 450 -27.46 33.44 16.03
N THR A 451 -28.58 34.17 16.00
CA THR A 451 -29.52 34.13 14.89
C THR A 451 -28.77 34.46 13.60
N PRO A 452 -29.08 33.81 12.47
CA PRO A 452 -28.48 34.15 11.18
C PRO A 452 -28.66 35.65 10.90
N ASP A 453 -27.62 36.29 10.37
CA ASP A 453 -27.49 37.73 10.25
C ASP A 453 -28.74 38.33 9.58
N GLN A 454 -29.52 39.09 10.35
CA GLN A 454 -30.71 39.77 9.86
C GLN A 454 -30.39 40.73 8.70
N ALA A 455 -29.11 41.12 8.59
CA ALA A 455 -28.54 41.84 7.48
C ALA A 455 -28.56 41.06 6.15
N GLU A 456 -28.20 39.77 6.13
CA GLU A 456 -28.19 38.94 4.92
C GLU A 456 -29.62 38.72 4.39
N ILE A 457 -30.57 38.54 5.31
CA ILE A 457 -32.00 38.42 4.98
C ILE A 457 -32.52 39.71 4.33
N SER A 458 -32.10 40.85 4.86
CA SER A 458 -32.52 42.16 4.36
C SER A 458 -31.92 42.43 2.97
N GLN A 459 -30.69 41.98 2.72
CA GLN A 459 -30.07 42.03 1.39
C GLN A 459 -30.80 41.14 0.37
N MET A 460 -31.17 39.90 0.73
CA MET A 460 -31.90 39.02 -0.19
C MET A 460 -33.28 39.59 -0.57
N ARG A 461 -33.96 40.26 0.37
CA ARG A 461 -35.19 41.00 0.07
C ARG A 461 -34.95 42.19 -0.85
N ALA A 462 -33.87 42.95 -0.63
CA ALA A 462 -33.51 44.09 -1.48
C ALA A 462 -33.18 43.67 -2.93
N LEU A 463 -32.73 42.43 -3.14
CA LEU A 463 -32.46 41.86 -4.47
C LEU A 463 -33.73 41.34 -5.18
N GLY A 464 -34.92 41.50 -4.58
CA GLY A 464 -36.19 41.11 -5.20
C GLY A 464 -36.46 39.62 -5.22
N LEU A 465 -35.75 38.82 -4.41
CA LEU A 465 -36.01 37.39 -4.30
C LEU A 465 -37.37 37.15 -3.62
N PRO A 466 -38.20 36.23 -4.14
CA PRO A 466 -39.47 35.87 -3.49
C PRO A 466 -39.21 35.24 -2.12
N GLU A 467 -40.08 35.51 -1.15
CA GLU A 467 -39.90 35.07 0.24
C GLU A 467 -39.76 33.53 0.36
N SER A 468 -40.33 32.77 -0.59
CA SER A 468 -40.16 31.31 -0.69
C SER A 468 -38.71 30.89 -0.99
N GLU A 469 -37.99 31.62 -1.85
CA GLU A 469 -36.57 31.36 -2.15
C GLU A 469 -35.68 31.78 -0.98
N ILE A 470 -36.02 32.89 -0.30
CA ILE A 470 -35.32 33.34 0.90
C ILE A 470 -35.43 32.28 2.02
N GLN A 471 -36.60 31.67 2.20
CA GLN A 471 -36.80 30.58 3.16
C GLN A 471 -36.01 29.33 2.76
N LEU A 472 -35.98 28.96 1.48
CA LEU A 472 -35.21 27.82 1.00
C LEU A 472 -33.69 28.03 1.21
N GLN A 473 -33.19 29.23 0.98
CA GLN A 473 -31.79 29.58 1.19
C GLN A 473 -31.39 29.58 2.67
N ARG A 474 -32.29 29.99 3.58
CA ARG A 474 -32.08 29.85 5.03
C ARG A 474 -31.94 28.39 5.46
N LEU A 475 -32.82 27.52 4.97
CA LEU A 475 -32.74 26.09 5.26
C LEU A 475 -31.44 25.47 4.73
N ALA A 476 -30.99 25.88 3.54
CA ALA A 476 -29.72 25.43 2.97
C ALA A 476 -28.52 25.87 3.82
N MET A 477 -28.47 27.14 4.26
CA MET A 477 -27.39 27.63 5.12
C MET A 477 -27.38 26.96 6.50
N MET A 478 -28.56 26.74 7.09
CA MET A 478 -28.68 26.03 8.37
C MET A 478 -28.10 24.62 8.28
N ARG A 479 -28.42 23.88 7.20
CA ARG A 479 -27.89 22.53 6.95
C ARG A 479 -26.36 22.54 6.74
N ILE A 480 -25.81 23.57 6.09
CA ILE A 480 -24.35 23.71 5.91
C ILE A 480 -23.66 23.99 7.25
N ASN A 481 -24.23 24.86 8.08
CA ASN A 481 -23.68 25.15 9.41
C ASN A 481 -23.75 23.95 10.35
N GLU A 482 -24.86 23.21 10.32
CA GLU A 482 -25.01 21.95 11.06
C GLU A 482 -23.96 20.92 10.60
N GLN A 483 -23.71 20.79 9.29
CA GLN A 483 -22.63 19.94 8.77
C GLN A 483 -21.24 20.42 9.21
N ARG A 484 -20.99 21.74 9.31
CA ARG A 484 -19.71 22.28 9.78
C ARG A 484 -19.48 21.98 11.26
N LEU A 485 -20.50 22.17 12.09
CA LEU A 485 -20.45 21.85 13.51
C LEU A 485 -20.24 20.35 13.73
N ALA A 486 -20.99 19.49 13.04
CA ALA A 486 -20.82 18.05 13.12
C ALA A 486 -19.41 17.59 12.68
N ARG A 487 -18.81 18.25 11.68
CA ARG A 487 -17.42 18.00 11.29
C ARG A 487 -16.43 18.46 12.36
N GLN A 488 -16.63 19.63 12.96
CA GLN A 488 -15.77 20.11 14.06
C GLN A 488 -15.84 19.19 15.27
N GLU A 489 -17.04 18.74 15.64
CA GLU A 489 -17.25 17.80 16.74
C GLU A 489 -16.59 16.46 16.43
N GLN A 490 -16.72 15.92 15.21
CA GLN A 490 -15.98 14.72 14.80
C GLN A 490 -14.45 14.90 14.84
N VAL A 491 -13.93 16.09 14.53
CA VAL A 491 -12.49 16.36 14.61
C VAL A 491 -12.04 16.44 16.08
N GLN A 492 -12.81 17.11 16.95
CA GLN A 492 -12.52 17.15 18.38
C GLN A 492 -12.63 15.76 19.02
N GLU A 493 -13.64 14.98 18.67
CA GLU A 493 -13.82 13.61 19.16
C GLU A 493 -12.66 12.72 18.73
N ARG A 494 -12.21 12.80 17.47
CA ARG A 494 -10.98 12.12 17.01
C ARG A 494 -9.74 12.59 17.77
N GLN A 495 -9.60 13.88 18.04
CA GLN A 495 -8.47 14.40 18.80
C GLN A 495 -8.48 13.92 20.26
N ARG A 496 -9.65 13.80 20.90
CA ARG A 496 -9.81 13.23 22.25
C ARG A 496 -9.50 11.74 22.26
N GLN A 497 -10.04 10.99 21.31
CA GLN A 497 -9.76 9.56 21.16
C GLN A 497 -8.27 9.30 20.88
N ASP A 498 -7.63 10.12 20.05
CA ASP A 498 -6.19 10.04 19.82
C ASP A 498 -5.41 10.37 21.12
N HIS A 499 -5.90 11.26 21.98
CA HIS A 499 -5.19 11.60 23.22
C HIS A 499 -5.21 10.48 24.27
N ASP A 500 -6.30 9.71 24.33
CA ASP A 500 -6.48 8.61 25.29
C ASP A 500 -5.85 7.28 24.84
N ILE A 501 -5.51 7.15 23.55
CA ILE A 501 -4.97 5.90 22.96
C ILE A 501 -3.44 5.94 22.81
N LEU A 502 -2.81 7.13 22.86
CA LEU A 502 -1.36 7.22 22.66
C LEU A 502 -0.62 6.52 23.79
N SER A 503 0.22 5.57 23.40
CA SER A 503 1.19 4.97 24.32
C SER A 503 2.04 6.09 24.95
N PRO A 504 2.51 5.94 26.21
CA PRO A 504 3.49 6.85 26.81
C PRO A 504 4.72 7.11 25.93
N GLU A 505 5.07 6.19 25.01
CA GLU A 505 6.12 6.39 24.02
C GLU A 505 5.73 7.37 22.90
N GLU A 506 4.47 7.35 22.45
CA GLU A 506 3.98 8.22 21.37
C GLU A 506 3.71 9.64 21.88
N SER A 507 3.24 9.78 23.12
CA SER A 507 3.11 11.09 23.77
C SER A 507 4.49 11.77 23.92
N ARG A 508 5.52 11.02 24.34
CA ARG A 508 6.91 11.51 24.34
C ARG A 508 7.42 11.87 22.95
N ALA A 509 7.05 11.11 21.91
CA ALA A 509 7.41 11.42 20.54
C ALA A 509 6.77 12.73 20.05
N LYS A 510 5.52 13.01 20.40
CA LYS A 510 4.84 14.28 20.10
C LYS A 510 5.49 15.46 20.83
N LEU A 511 5.78 15.32 22.12
CA LEU A 511 6.48 16.36 22.89
C LEU A 511 7.88 16.63 22.31
N ASN A 512 8.64 15.60 21.99
CA ASN A 512 9.93 15.74 21.30
C ASN A 512 9.76 16.44 19.94
N ALA A 513 8.73 16.12 19.16
CA ALA A 513 8.46 16.77 17.87
C ALA A 513 7.98 18.23 18.00
N GLN A 514 7.45 18.63 19.16
CA GLN A 514 7.14 20.03 19.47
C GLN A 514 8.41 20.76 19.93
N LEU A 515 9.23 20.13 20.78
CA LEU A 515 10.54 20.65 21.17
C LEU A 515 11.48 20.79 19.97
N ASP A 516 11.46 19.87 19.01
CA ASP A 516 12.22 19.97 17.76
C ASP A 516 11.69 21.11 16.85
N ARG A 517 10.42 21.54 17.03
CA ARG A 517 9.85 22.71 16.32
C ARG A 517 10.22 24.03 17.00
N GLU A 518 10.25 24.06 18.33
CA GLU A 518 10.49 25.27 19.14
C GLU A 518 11.98 25.52 19.39
N ASN A 519 12.74 24.46 19.70
CA ASN A 519 14.19 24.43 19.76
C ASN A 519 14.68 23.78 18.47
N LYS A 520 15.11 24.58 17.49
CA LYS A 520 15.49 24.11 16.14
C LYS A 520 16.37 22.85 16.14
N VAL A 521 17.17 22.62 17.19
CA VAL A 521 17.86 21.35 17.43
C VAL A 521 17.92 20.99 18.91
N VAL A 522 17.36 19.84 19.29
CA VAL A 522 17.65 19.21 20.59
C VAL A 522 18.91 18.34 20.46
N VAL A 523 19.79 18.37 21.46
CA VAL A 523 21.10 17.71 21.42
C VAL A 523 21.42 16.92 22.68
N GLU A 524 22.22 15.86 22.56
CA GLU A 524 22.76 15.06 23.66
C GLU A 524 24.29 15.23 23.77
N ILE A 525 24.82 15.21 24.98
CA ILE A 525 26.25 15.31 25.28
C ILE A 525 26.86 13.90 25.34
N LEU A 526 28.04 13.74 24.73
CA LEU A 526 28.92 12.59 24.81
C LEU A 526 30.29 13.03 25.31
N THR A 527 30.98 12.18 26.08
CA THR A 527 32.41 12.41 26.35
C THR A 527 33.24 12.16 25.09
N ASP A 528 34.50 12.62 25.09
CA ASP A 528 35.41 12.32 23.97
C ASP A 528 35.68 10.80 23.84
N GLU A 529 35.74 10.06 24.95
CA GLU A 529 35.90 8.61 24.94
C GLU A 529 34.68 7.89 24.34
N GLU A 530 33.46 8.35 24.68
CA GLU A 530 32.24 7.79 24.11
C GLU A 530 32.15 8.02 22.60
N LEU A 531 32.54 9.21 22.13
CA LEU A 531 32.55 9.53 20.71
C LEU A 531 33.57 8.67 19.95
N ARG A 532 34.80 8.55 20.46
CA ARG A 532 35.83 7.66 19.87
C ARG A 532 35.38 6.20 19.86
N ALA A 533 34.72 5.75 20.93
CA ALA A 533 34.17 4.39 21.00
C ALA A 533 33.08 4.18 19.95
N LEU A 534 32.25 5.19 19.70
CA LEU A 534 31.20 5.17 18.68
C LEU A 534 31.79 5.19 17.26
N GLU A 535 32.86 5.96 17.02
CA GLU A 535 33.58 6.03 15.74
C GLU A 535 34.09 4.67 15.26
N LYS A 536 34.58 3.83 16.19
CA LYS A 536 35.03 2.46 15.89
C LYS A 536 33.95 1.64 15.16
N TRP A 537 32.68 1.92 15.40
CA TRP A 537 31.54 1.22 14.80
C TRP A 537 30.82 2.04 13.71
N TRP A 538 31.02 3.36 13.71
CA TRP A 538 30.47 4.32 12.75
C TRP A 538 31.58 5.20 12.18
N HIS A 539 32.29 4.66 11.18
CA HIS A 539 33.32 5.41 10.46
C HIS A 539 32.75 6.71 9.88
N GLY A 540 33.52 7.80 10.00
CA GLY A 540 33.14 9.13 9.50
C GLY A 540 32.23 9.93 10.43
N ILE A 541 32.00 9.48 11.67
CA ILE A 541 31.25 10.29 12.65
C ILE A 541 31.96 11.62 12.97
N HIS A 542 33.30 11.66 12.92
CA HIS A 542 34.09 12.86 13.17
C HIS A 542 34.19 13.81 11.97
N SER A 543 34.13 13.31 10.73
CA SER A 543 34.35 14.14 9.54
C SER A 543 33.24 15.15 9.26
N CYS A 544 32.10 15.03 9.93
CA CYS A 544 30.91 15.85 9.69
C CYS A 544 30.49 16.67 10.93
N TYR A 545 31.31 16.69 11.98
CA TYR A 545 30.89 17.12 13.30
C TYR A 545 31.55 18.44 13.74
N ALA A 546 30.74 19.44 14.13
CA ALA A 546 31.19 20.82 14.33
C ALA A 546 31.15 21.36 15.79
N LEU A 547 30.41 20.74 16.73
CA LEU A 547 30.08 21.36 18.02
C LEU A 547 30.77 20.65 19.21
N LYS A 548 32.07 20.90 19.39
CA LYS A 548 32.91 20.34 20.45
C LYS A 548 33.29 21.42 21.46
N PHE A 549 33.28 21.09 22.74
CA PHE A 549 33.68 22.03 23.81
C PHE A 549 34.46 21.31 24.91
N ALA A 550 35.22 22.08 25.69
CA ALA A 550 35.90 21.63 26.87
C ALA A 550 35.42 22.44 28.08
N ILE A 551 35.25 21.77 29.21
CA ILE A 551 35.11 22.41 30.51
C ILE A 551 36.50 22.45 31.11
N VAL A 552 36.98 23.65 31.42
CA VAL A 552 38.30 23.89 32.02
C VAL A 552 38.12 24.59 33.36
N GLU A 553 38.94 24.21 34.33
CA GLU A 553 39.01 24.90 35.61
C GLU A 553 40.05 26.02 35.51
N LEU A 554 39.63 27.25 35.73
CA LEU A 554 40.50 28.42 35.88
C LEU A 554 40.97 28.54 37.33
N ASP A 555 41.76 29.58 37.62
CA ASP A 555 42.17 29.88 38.98
C ASP A 555 40.95 30.04 39.91
N GLN A 556 41.08 29.57 41.16
CA GLN A 556 40.06 29.68 42.21
C GLN A 556 38.79 28.82 42.03
N GLY A 557 38.85 27.76 41.21
CA GLY A 557 37.73 26.82 41.03
C GLY A 557 36.60 27.35 40.14
N ILE A 558 36.86 28.43 39.39
CA ILE A 558 35.93 28.97 38.40
C ILE A 558 36.00 28.09 37.15
N MET A 559 34.87 27.55 36.72
CA MET A 559 34.78 26.73 35.51
C MET A 559 34.49 27.61 34.29
N ASP A 560 35.22 27.40 33.19
CA ASP A 560 35.00 28.06 31.90
C ASP A 560 34.71 27.04 30.78
N ILE A 561 33.99 27.49 29.75
CA ILE A 561 33.54 26.66 28.62
C ILE A 561 34.30 27.10 27.36
N VAL A 562 35.26 26.29 26.94
CA VAL A 562 36.08 26.56 25.76
C VAL A 562 35.53 25.79 24.57
N TRP A 563 35.00 26.49 23.58
CA TRP A 563 34.49 25.90 22.34
C TRP A 563 35.64 25.66 21.34
N THR A 564 35.65 24.49 20.68
CA THR A 564 36.64 24.20 19.63
C THR A 564 36.46 25.11 18.41
N THR A 565 35.21 25.46 18.10
CA THR A 565 34.84 26.44 17.08
C THR A 565 33.97 27.49 17.74
N ALA A 566 34.32 28.78 17.57
CA ALA A 566 33.58 29.87 18.20
C ALA A 566 32.09 29.84 17.81
N PRO A 567 31.16 29.84 18.78
CA PRO A 567 29.74 29.82 18.47
C PRO A 567 29.27 31.15 17.87
N CYS A 568 28.18 31.09 17.11
CA CYS A 568 27.57 32.26 16.49
C CYS A 568 26.89 33.13 17.55
N ASN A 569 27.57 34.20 18.00
CA ASN A 569 27.01 35.14 18.99
C ASN A 569 26.00 36.14 18.40
N GLN A 570 25.96 36.28 17.07
CA GLN A 570 25.08 37.24 16.37
C GLN A 570 23.68 36.69 16.11
N CYS A 571 23.48 35.39 16.29
CA CYS A 571 22.20 34.75 16.03
C CYS A 571 21.72 34.03 17.28
N ASP A 572 20.52 34.37 17.73
CA ASP A 572 19.84 33.58 18.74
C ASP A 572 19.46 32.22 18.13
N ALA A 573 19.78 31.14 18.85
CA ALA A 573 19.46 29.77 18.45
C ALA A 573 17.94 29.49 18.43
N SER A 574 17.12 30.38 19.00
CA SER A 574 15.67 30.40 18.78
C SER A 574 15.31 30.60 17.30
N GLY A 575 16.24 31.16 16.51
CA GLY A 575 16.03 31.48 15.11
C GLY A 575 14.95 32.52 14.88
N LYS A 576 14.56 33.25 15.94
CA LYS A 576 13.68 34.42 15.91
C LYS A 576 14.44 35.71 15.64
N VAL A 577 15.64 35.63 15.07
CA VAL A 577 16.35 36.82 14.61
C VAL A 577 15.59 37.37 13.41
N ASN A 578 14.74 38.35 13.74
CA ASN A 578 14.19 39.43 12.94
C ASN A 578 14.10 39.15 11.44
N GLU A 579 12.87 39.04 10.98
CA GLU A 579 12.39 39.22 9.61
C GLU A 579 12.77 40.60 9.00
N TYR A 580 13.70 41.34 9.63
CA TYR A 580 14.35 42.51 9.07
C TYR A 580 15.54 42.07 8.20
N ASP A 581 15.21 41.82 6.94
CA ASP A 581 15.95 42.29 5.77
C ASP A 581 17.45 41.92 5.69
N PHE A 582 17.76 40.62 5.74
CA PHE A 582 18.89 40.12 4.96
C PHE A 582 18.50 40.15 3.48
N SER A 583 18.64 41.33 2.86
CA SER A 583 18.63 41.47 1.41
C SER A 583 19.80 40.65 0.83
N VAL A 584 19.52 39.39 0.50
CA VAL A 584 20.44 38.55 -0.24
C VAL A 584 20.60 39.20 -1.61
N ARG A 585 21.68 39.96 -1.80
CA ARG A 585 22.15 40.35 -3.13
C ARG A 585 22.48 39.09 -3.89
N ASN A 586 21.47 38.62 -4.60
CA ASN A 586 21.50 37.47 -5.48
C ASN A 586 22.48 37.79 -6.62
N ARG A 587 23.76 37.41 -6.47
CA ARG A 587 24.70 37.32 -7.61
C ARG A 587 24.27 36.14 -8.47
N ARG A 588 23.21 36.32 -9.27
CA ARG A 588 22.92 35.45 -10.40
C ARG A 588 23.66 35.96 -11.64
N SER A 589 24.56 35.10 -12.11
CA SER A 589 24.70 34.71 -13.51
C SER A 589 24.97 35.84 -14.51
N LEU A 590 26.25 36.19 -14.62
CA LEU A 590 26.86 36.57 -15.89
C LEU A 590 27.73 35.38 -16.31
N GLU A 591 27.14 34.39 -16.96
CA GLU A 591 27.90 33.48 -17.83
C GLU A 591 26.94 32.69 -18.74
N ASN A 592 27.27 32.72 -20.03
CA ASN A 592 26.76 31.89 -21.12
C ASN A 592 25.47 32.35 -21.84
N ASN A 593 25.62 33.46 -22.59
CA ASN A 593 24.90 33.67 -23.85
C ASN A 593 25.91 33.76 -25.01
N SER A 594 26.43 32.60 -25.43
CA SER A 594 27.05 32.30 -26.73
C SER A 594 27.01 30.77 -26.85
N ALA A 595 26.68 30.09 -27.94
CA ALA A 595 26.55 30.45 -29.33
C ALA A 595 25.65 29.40 -30.04
N GLN A 596 24.97 29.89 -31.07
CA GLN A 596 24.74 29.23 -32.37
C GLN A 596 23.90 27.94 -32.47
N LYS A 597 22.67 28.18 -32.94
CA LYS A 597 22.02 27.52 -34.09
C LYS A 597 22.98 26.67 -34.96
N LYS A 598 22.78 25.36 -35.01
CA LYS A 598 22.95 24.57 -36.24
C LYS A 598 21.79 23.59 -36.43
N ARG A 599 20.90 23.97 -37.35
CA ARG A 599 20.02 23.09 -38.11
C ARG A 599 20.86 22.45 -39.21
N PHE A 600 20.90 21.12 -39.28
CA PHE A 600 21.02 20.29 -40.48
C PHE A 600 20.47 18.92 -40.03
N GLY A 601 19.62 18.18 -40.73
CA GLY A 601 19.30 18.15 -42.15
C GLY A 601 19.13 16.66 -42.48
N LYS A 602 17.89 16.21 -42.64
CA LYS A 602 17.54 14.89 -43.19
C LYS A 602 17.94 14.81 -44.67
N LYS A 603 18.61 13.72 -45.05
CA LYS A 603 18.64 13.00 -46.35
C LYS A 603 19.63 11.84 -46.12
N LYS A 604 19.47 10.61 -46.60
CA LYS A 604 18.60 9.99 -47.59
C LYS A 604 18.41 8.53 -47.16
#